data_AF-A0AAV8WMZ7-F1
#
_entry.id   AF-A0AAV8WMZ7-F1
#
_cell.length_a   1.000
_cell.length_b   1.000
_cell.length_c   1.000
_cell.angle_alpha   90.00
_cell.angle_beta   90.00
_cell.angle_gamma   90.00
#
_symmetry.space_group_name_H-M   'P 1'
#
loop_
_entity.id
_entity.type
_entity.pdbx_description
1 polymer ?
#
loop_
_entity_poly.entity_id
_entity_poly.type
_entity_poly.pdbx_seq_one_letter_code
_entity_poly.pdbx_strand_id
1 'polypeptide(L)'
;MRLHTLIFKLKKWIKILDNRSKMLLQSFLIEEKCRFLSNFTLKTAEVELPGEFLLPKHNHYFVRISRFMPRVDVVQKHNAAARRLYIRGHNGKIYPYLVVNDSGLADARREERVLQLLRMLNLYLGKQKFTLQLALACFAEYVFHLTRLNPDMMYLHQDSGLMNISYFKFDVDDGTGELDTTRPVPFRLTPNIIEFLSSIGVNGPLTASMIATARCFVYPNFKVLSILKPILRDEMILSRAKKPEDVTGTNQEKMTDAEQIINMVNKAVSSISNRLNSLAQFDGIDSKVGTLVAAANSNDNLCRMDPAWHPWL
;
A
#
# COMPACT_ATOMS: atom_id res chain seq x y z
N MET A 1 21.83 25.27 -51.42
CA MET A 1 23.21 25.11 -50.87
C MET A 1 23.48 25.77 -49.50
N ARG A 2 22.63 26.63 -48.91
CA ARG A 2 22.98 27.36 -47.66
C ARG A 2 22.71 26.61 -46.34
N LEU A 3 21.74 25.69 -46.29
CA LEU A 3 21.33 25.00 -45.05
C LEU A 3 22.33 23.90 -44.63
N HIS A 4 22.81 23.09 -45.57
CA HIS A 4 23.77 22.00 -45.28
C HIS A 4 25.07 22.53 -44.67
N THR A 5 25.57 23.65 -45.18
CA THR A 5 26.77 24.31 -44.66
C THR A 5 26.56 24.87 -43.25
N LEU A 6 25.37 25.40 -42.96
CA LEU A 6 24.99 25.87 -41.62
C LEU A 6 24.94 24.71 -40.63
N ILE A 7 24.27 23.61 -40.99
CA ILE A 7 24.18 22.40 -40.15
C ILE A 7 25.58 21.84 -39.86
N PHE A 8 26.46 21.79 -40.85
CA PHE A 8 27.84 21.32 -40.66
C PHE A 8 28.61 22.21 -39.67
N LYS A 9 28.48 23.55 -39.80
CA LYS A 9 29.07 24.49 -38.85
C LYS A 9 28.50 24.31 -37.44
N LEU A 10 27.18 24.20 -37.29
CA LEU A 10 26.53 24.00 -35.99
C LEU A 10 26.98 22.70 -35.33
N LYS A 11 27.03 21.58 -36.06
CA LYS A 11 27.56 20.31 -35.52
C LYS A 11 29.01 20.43 -35.05
N LYS A 12 29.85 21.15 -35.80
CA LYS A 12 31.24 21.43 -35.38
C LYS A 12 31.27 22.23 -34.07
N TRP A 13 30.46 23.28 -33.97
CA TRP A 13 30.38 24.11 -32.77
C TRP A 13 29.82 23.36 -31.55
N ILE A 14 28.79 22.53 -31.73
CA ILE A 14 28.25 21.66 -30.67
C ILE A 14 29.36 20.77 -30.10
N LYS A 15 30.16 20.14 -30.97
CA LYS A 15 31.27 19.28 -30.55
C LYS A 15 32.36 20.06 -29.80
N ILE A 16 32.70 21.27 -30.25
CA ILE A 16 33.67 22.13 -29.57
C ILE A 16 33.17 22.56 -28.19
N LEU A 17 31.90 22.95 -28.09
CA LEU A 17 31.30 23.39 -26.83
C LEU A 17 31.14 22.24 -25.84
N ASP A 18 30.74 21.05 -26.29
CA ASP A 18 30.62 19.88 -25.42
C ASP A 18 31.98 19.44 -24.85
N ASN A 19 33.03 19.46 -25.69
CA ASN A 19 34.40 19.19 -25.23
C ASN A 19 34.89 20.22 -24.21
N ARG A 20 34.58 21.51 -24.43
CA ARG A 20 34.91 22.56 -23.45
C ARG A 20 34.12 22.41 -22.15
N SER A 21 32.83 22.07 -22.23
CA SER A 21 31.96 21.85 -21.06
C SER A 21 32.54 20.76 -20.15
N LYS A 22 33.02 19.66 -20.72
CA LYS A 22 33.65 18.55 -19.96
C LYS A 22 34.95 18.93 -19.26
N MET A 23 35.63 19.98 -19.72
CA MET A 23 36.87 20.50 -19.10
C MET A 23 36.58 21.52 -17.99
N LEU A 24 35.34 21.98 -17.83
CA LEU A 24 34.97 22.90 -16.75
C LEU A 24 34.86 22.16 -15.41
N LEU A 25 35.08 22.90 -14.33
CA LEU A 25 34.87 22.39 -12.97
C LEU A 25 33.43 21.91 -12.80
N GLN A 26 33.30 20.64 -12.45
CA GLN A 26 32.00 19.99 -12.21
C GLN A 26 31.43 20.31 -10.82
N SER A 27 32.19 20.98 -9.95
CA SER A 27 31.70 21.47 -8.67
C SER A 27 32.47 22.71 -8.22
N PHE A 28 31.82 23.58 -7.45
CA PHE A 28 32.42 24.76 -6.85
C PHE A 28 31.82 25.04 -5.47
N LEU A 29 32.44 25.92 -4.69
CA LEU A 29 31.91 26.32 -3.38
C LEU A 29 30.87 27.42 -3.51
N ILE A 30 29.76 27.30 -2.78
CA ILE A 30 28.66 28.27 -2.81
C ILE A 30 29.12 29.67 -2.41
N GLU A 31 30.09 29.76 -1.50
CA GLU A 31 30.65 31.03 -1.02
C GLU A 31 31.31 31.85 -2.14
N GLU A 32 31.86 31.20 -3.17
CA GLU A 32 32.48 31.86 -4.33
C GLU A 32 31.47 32.65 -5.18
N LYS A 33 30.16 32.31 -5.09
CA LYS A 33 29.10 32.91 -5.90
C LYS A 33 28.03 33.62 -5.08
N CYS A 34 27.70 33.12 -3.89
CA CYS A 34 26.65 33.65 -3.04
C CYS A 34 26.97 33.47 -1.56
N ARG A 35 27.58 34.51 -0.96
CA ARG A 35 27.92 34.52 0.47
C ARG A 35 26.70 34.49 1.38
N PHE A 36 25.56 35.05 0.95
CA PHE A 36 24.31 35.03 1.71
C PHE A 36 23.83 33.61 2.01
N LEU A 37 23.79 32.73 0.99
CA LEU A 37 23.36 31.34 1.17
C LEU A 37 24.38 30.53 2.00
N SER A 38 25.68 30.82 1.85
CA SER A 38 26.73 30.18 2.65
C SER A 38 26.54 30.43 4.16
N ASN A 39 26.16 31.66 4.51
CA ASN A 39 25.97 32.10 5.89
C ASN A 39 24.55 31.92 6.42
N PHE A 40 23.63 31.36 5.62
CA PHE A 40 22.24 31.18 6.03
C PHE A 40 22.15 30.15 7.16
N THR A 41 21.39 30.51 8.20
CA THR A 41 21.04 29.64 9.32
C THR A 41 19.57 29.82 9.70
N LEU A 42 19.03 28.90 10.50
CA LEU A 42 17.68 29.04 11.10
C LEU A 42 17.50 30.35 11.88
N LYS A 43 18.57 30.90 12.47
CA LYS A 43 18.52 32.18 13.18
C LYS A 43 18.32 33.36 12.24
N THR A 44 18.71 33.22 10.98
CA THR A 44 18.55 34.26 9.96
C THR A 44 17.09 34.38 9.56
N ALA A 45 16.44 33.25 9.28
CA ALA A 45 15.01 33.18 8.99
C ALA A 45 14.50 31.73 9.10
N GLU A 46 13.28 31.57 9.58
CA GLU A 46 12.56 30.29 9.54
C GLU A 46 11.89 30.11 8.18
N VAL A 47 12.59 29.47 7.25
CA VAL A 47 12.11 29.22 5.88
C VAL A 47 11.83 27.74 5.70
N GLU A 48 10.63 27.40 5.22
CA GLU A 48 10.26 26.04 4.85
C GLU A 48 10.92 25.60 3.55
N LEU A 49 11.16 24.30 3.38
CA LEU A 49 11.77 23.77 2.18
C LEU A 49 10.88 24.02 0.95
N PRO A 50 11.47 24.45 -0.19
CA PRO A 50 10.70 24.63 -1.41
C PRO A 50 9.99 23.34 -1.82
N GLY A 51 8.68 23.44 -2.07
CA GLY A 51 7.85 22.33 -2.54
C GLY A 51 7.09 21.56 -1.44
N GLU A 52 7.27 21.89 -0.15
CA GLU A 52 6.52 21.22 0.94
C GLU A 52 4.99 21.36 0.81
N PHE A 53 4.52 22.49 0.28
CA PHE A 53 3.09 22.76 0.05
C PHE A 53 2.49 22.03 -1.17
N LEU A 54 3.30 21.36 -1.98
CA LEU A 54 2.82 20.67 -3.19
C LEU A 54 2.12 19.35 -2.86
N LEU A 55 2.24 18.89 -1.61
CA LEU A 55 1.62 17.67 -1.09
C LEU A 55 0.75 18.04 0.13
N PRO A 56 -0.41 17.39 0.30
CA PRO A 56 -1.26 17.61 1.47
C PRO A 56 -0.57 17.00 2.71
N LYS A 57 0.07 17.84 3.52
CA LYS A 57 0.64 17.47 4.83
C LYS A 57 0.17 18.47 5.88
N HIS A 58 0.09 18.04 7.14
CA HIS A 58 -0.12 18.99 8.25
C HIS A 58 1.10 19.89 8.44
N ASN A 59 0.86 21.17 8.73
CA ASN A 59 1.90 22.20 8.88
C ASN A 59 2.99 21.83 9.89
N HIS A 60 2.67 21.08 10.95
CA HIS A 60 3.63 20.65 11.97
C HIS A 60 4.75 19.74 11.44
N TYR A 61 4.57 19.13 10.26
CA TYR A 61 5.56 18.23 9.65
C TYR A 61 6.41 18.90 8.56
N PHE A 62 6.24 20.21 8.31
CA PHE A 62 7.01 20.88 7.28
C PHE A 62 8.47 21.04 7.66
N VAL A 63 9.34 20.65 6.74
CA VAL A 63 10.78 20.67 6.96
C VAL A 63 11.32 22.07 6.66
N ARG A 64 11.82 22.75 7.68
CA ARG A 64 12.55 24.02 7.56
C ARG A 64 14.01 23.85 7.15
N ILE A 65 14.53 24.84 6.42
CA ILE A 65 15.93 24.94 5.99
C ILE A 65 16.81 25.22 7.21
N SER A 66 17.76 24.32 7.48
CA SER A 66 18.78 24.52 8.51
C SER A 66 19.97 25.31 7.99
N ARG A 67 20.51 24.88 6.84
CA ARG A 67 21.64 25.53 6.13
C ARG A 67 21.73 25.05 4.70
N PHE A 68 22.42 25.80 3.86
CA PHE A 68 22.88 25.33 2.55
C PHE A 68 24.22 24.61 2.72
N MET A 69 24.39 23.50 2.00
CA MET A 69 25.67 22.81 1.95
C MET A 69 26.66 23.61 1.09
N PRO A 70 27.96 23.60 1.44
CA PRO A 70 28.94 24.46 0.79
C PRO A 70 29.26 24.04 -0.64
N ARG A 71 29.07 22.77 -1.00
CA ARG A 71 29.40 22.24 -2.33
C ARG A 71 28.21 22.30 -3.27
N VAL A 72 28.42 22.84 -4.46
CA VAL A 72 27.45 22.90 -5.56
C VAL A 72 28.02 22.12 -6.75
N ASP A 73 27.22 21.22 -7.32
CA ASP A 73 27.63 20.46 -8.50
C ASP A 73 27.03 21.07 -9.76
N VAL A 74 27.80 21.10 -10.84
CA VAL A 74 27.34 21.47 -12.18
C VAL A 74 26.96 20.20 -12.91
N VAL A 75 25.67 20.06 -13.24
CA VAL A 75 25.10 18.87 -13.85
C VAL A 75 24.61 19.21 -15.25
N GLN A 76 25.01 18.44 -16.25
CA GLN A 76 24.54 18.59 -17.62
C GLN A 76 23.30 17.70 -17.84
N LYS A 77 22.15 18.29 -18.18
CA LYS A 77 20.87 17.60 -18.40
C LYS A 77 20.24 18.09 -19.70
N HIS A 78 19.92 17.18 -20.63
CA HIS A 78 19.22 17.48 -21.89
C HIS A 78 19.72 18.74 -22.63
N ASN A 79 21.04 18.81 -22.89
CA ASN A 79 21.70 19.95 -23.55
C ASN A 79 21.72 21.28 -22.76
N ALA A 80 21.30 21.28 -21.49
CA ALA A 80 21.41 22.43 -20.60
C ALA A 80 22.33 22.12 -19.41
N ALA A 81 23.05 23.13 -18.92
CA ALA A 81 23.80 23.04 -17.68
C ALA A 81 22.91 23.55 -16.53
N ALA A 82 22.71 22.72 -15.52
CA ALA A 82 22.00 23.05 -14.28
C ALA A 82 22.98 22.99 -13.10
N ARG A 83 22.62 23.65 -12.00
CA ARG A 83 23.40 23.59 -10.76
C ARG A 83 22.62 22.81 -9.71
N ARG A 84 23.22 21.78 -9.14
CA ARG A 84 22.65 21.01 -8.04
C ARG A 84 23.11 21.61 -6.72
N LEU A 85 22.17 22.22 -6.01
CA LEU A 85 22.35 22.69 -4.63
C LEU A 85 21.89 21.59 -3.67
N TYR A 86 22.51 21.52 -2.50
CA TYR A 86 22.07 20.63 -1.43
C TYR A 86 21.65 21.48 -0.23
N ILE A 87 20.42 21.28 0.22
CA ILE A 87 19.83 21.99 1.35
C ILE A 87 19.67 21.02 2.51
N ARG A 88 20.21 21.34 3.67
CA ARG A 88 20.03 20.52 4.87
C ARG A 88 18.78 20.98 5.61
N GLY A 89 17.85 20.08 5.86
CA GLY A 89 16.67 20.32 6.69
C GLY A 89 16.99 20.30 8.19
N HIS A 90 16.14 20.91 9.01
CA HIS A 90 16.26 20.87 10.47
C HIS A 90 16.14 19.44 11.05
N ASN A 91 15.51 18.53 10.31
CA ASN A 91 15.46 17.09 10.60
C ASN A 91 16.79 16.35 10.32
N GLY A 92 17.83 17.06 9.88
CA GLY A 92 19.15 16.51 9.58
C GLY A 92 19.30 15.90 8.18
N LYS A 93 18.21 15.70 7.42
CA LYS A 93 18.26 15.16 6.06
C LYS A 93 18.78 16.21 5.05
N ILE A 94 19.42 15.72 3.99
CA ILE A 94 19.96 16.56 2.90
C ILE A 94 19.08 16.40 1.66
N TYR A 95 18.61 17.51 1.12
CA TYR A 95 17.68 17.60 0.00
C TYR A 95 18.37 18.22 -1.22
N PRO A 96 18.59 17.44 -2.30
CA PRO A 96 19.18 17.97 -3.53
C PRO A 96 18.12 18.71 -4.37
N TYR A 97 18.43 19.93 -4.78
CA TYR A 97 17.62 20.75 -5.68
C TYR A 97 18.40 21.11 -6.94
N LEU A 98 17.74 21.08 -8.09
CA LEU A 98 18.30 21.58 -9.34
C LEU A 98 17.86 23.03 -9.56
N VAL A 99 18.84 23.92 -9.66
CA VAL A 99 18.66 25.29 -10.12
C VAL A 99 18.86 25.30 -11.63
N VAL A 100 17.76 25.46 -12.36
CA VAL A 100 17.74 25.56 -13.81
C VAL A 100 17.43 27.00 -14.17
N ASN A 101 18.33 27.64 -14.91
CA ASN A 101 18.05 28.94 -15.52
C ASN A 101 17.25 28.69 -16.79
N ASP A 102 15.94 28.57 -16.64
CA ASP A 102 15.06 28.34 -17.78
C ASP A 102 14.78 29.67 -18.49
N SER A 103 15.15 29.79 -19.76
CA SER A 103 14.81 30.95 -20.57
C SER A 103 13.36 30.91 -21.08
N GLY A 104 12.62 29.82 -20.83
CA GLY A 104 11.22 29.62 -21.24
C GLY A 104 10.25 29.54 -20.07
N LEU A 105 9.95 30.68 -19.41
CA LEU A 105 9.00 30.73 -18.28
C LEU A 105 7.60 30.14 -18.59
N ALA A 106 7.22 30.09 -19.87
CA ALA A 106 5.96 29.50 -20.34
C ALA A 106 5.96 27.97 -20.27
N ASP A 107 7.09 27.31 -20.54
CA ASP A 107 7.19 25.84 -20.52
C ASP A 107 7.24 25.32 -19.08
N ALA A 108 7.99 25.99 -18.18
CA ALA A 108 8.02 25.64 -16.76
C ALA A 108 6.62 25.62 -16.10
N ARG A 109 5.74 26.57 -16.44
CA ARG A 109 4.36 26.59 -15.93
C ARG A 109 3.52 25.43 -16.44
N ARG A 110 3.70 25.02 -17.69
CA ARG A 110 2.97 23.87 -18.28
C ARG A 110 3.45 22.57 -17.65
N GLU A 111 4.76 22.41 -17.49
CA GLU A 111 5.35 21.26 -16.80
C GLU A 111 4.83 21.16 -15.36
N GLU A 112 4.82 22.26 -14.61
CA GLU A 112 4.34 22.24 -13.23
C GLU A 112 2.85 21.86 -13.12
N ARG A 113 2.01 22.27 -14.07
CA ARG A 113 0.60 21.83 -14.13
C ARG A 113 0.49 20.32 -14.37
N VAL A 114 1.32 19.75 -15.24
CA VAL A 114 1.37 18.30 -15.46
C VAL A 114 1.85 17.59 -14.20
N LEU A 115 2.91 18.09 -13.54
CA LEU A 115 3.38 17.54 -12.27
C LEU A 115 2.31 17.62 -11.17
N GLN A 116 1.53 18.70 -11.12
CA GLN A 116 0.42 18.84 -10.20
C GLN A 116 -0.66 17.78 -10.45
N LEU A 117 -1.05 17.55 -11.72
CA LEU A 117 -1.96 16.47 -12.09
C LEU A 117 -1.41 15.12 -11.65
N LEU A 118 -0.13 14.82 -11.95
CA LEU A 118 0.51 13.57 -11.55
C LEU A 118 0.53 13.39 -10.02
N ARG A 119 0.77 14.45 -9.24
CA ARG A 119 0.68 14.41 -7.77
C ARG A 119 -0.73 14.08 -7.29
N MET A 120 -1.76 14.69 -7.86
CA MET A 120 -3.16 14.39 -7.51
C MET A 120 -3.53 12.94 -7.87
N LEU A 121 -3.11 12.48 -9.05
CA LEU A 121 -3.32 11.10 -9.48
C LEU A 121 -2.60 10.12 -8.54
N ASN A 122 -1.36 10.41 -8.12
CA ASN A 122 -0.63 9.56 -7.19
C ASN A 122 -1.32 9.43 -5.83
N LEU A 123 -1.94 10.49 -5.31
CA LEU A 123 -2.75 10.41 -4.09
C LEU A 123 -3.92 9.45 -4.24
N TYR A 124 -4.61 9.50 -5.39
CA TYR A 124 -5.72 8.60 -5.69
C TYR A 124 -5.26 7.15 -5.89
N LEU A 125 -4.17 6.95 -6.63
CA LEU A 125 -3.58 5.63 -6.89
C LEU A 125 -3.00 4.98 -5.61
N GLY A 126 -2.46 5.79 -4.69
CA GLY A 126 -2.01 5.30 -3.38
C GLY A 126 -3.17 4.74 -2.55
N LYS A 127 -4.32 5.44 -2.52
CA LYS A 127 -5.54 4.93 -1.90
C LYS A 127 -6.01 3.63 -2.55
N GLN A 128 -5.98 3.57 -3.89
CA GLN A 128 -6.38 2.39 -4.64
C GLN A 128 -5.58 1.14 -4.25
N LYS A 129 -4.25 1.24 -4.09
CA LYS A 129 -3.42 0.10 -3.66
C LYS A 129 -3.85 -0.43 -2.30
N PHE A 130 -4.03 0.44 -1.32
CA PHE A 130 -4.54 0.07 -0.01
C PHE A 130 -5.92 -0.59 -0.13
N THR A 131 -6.84 -0.02 -0.92
CA THR A 131 -8.18 -0.59 -1.14
C THR A 131 -8.13 -2.01 -1.67
N LEU A 132 -7.29 -2.27 -2.67
CA LEU A 132 -7.18 -3.60 -3.29
C LEU A 132 -6.57 -4.61 -2.31
N GLN A 133 -5.54 -4.24 -1.56
CA GLN A 133 -4.94 -5.14 -0.58
C GLN A 133 -5.85 -5.41 0.60
N LEU A 134 -6.58 -4.40 1.08
CA LEU A 134 -7.61 -4.57 2.09
C LEU A 134 -8.73 -5.49 1.59
N ALA A 135 -9.18 -5.34 0.34
CA ALA A 135 -10.17 -6.22 -0.26
C ALA A 135 -9.74 -7.70 -0.20
N LEU A 136 -8.47 -7.97 -0.52
CA LEU A 136 -7.90 -9.32 -0.45
C LEU A 136 -7.82 -9.83 1.01
N ALA A 137 -7.49 -8.96 1.96
CA ALA A 137 -7.47 -9.30 3.37
C ALA A 137 -8.87 -9.62 3.91
N CYS A 138 -9.87 -8.77 3.64
CA CYS A 138 -11.27 -9.00 4.01
C CYS A 138 -11.81 -10.28 3.36
N PHE A 139 -11.47 -10.52 2.09
CA PHE A 139 -11.80 -11.75 1.39
C PHE A 139 -11.20 -12.97 2.08
N ALA A 140 -9.90 -12.95 2.42
CA ALA A 140 -9.24 -14.07 3.07
C ALA A 140 -9.77 -14.31 4.49
N GLU A 141 -10.00 -13.25 5.27
CA GLU A 141 -10.58 -13.31 6.62
C GLU A 141 -11.93 -14.02 6.61
N TYR A 142 -12.82 -13.65 5.67
CA TYR A 142 -14.14 -14.26 5.55
C TYR A 142 -14.14 -15.65 4.89
N VAL A 143 -13.36 -15.86 3.82
CA VAL A 143 -13.40 -17.14 3.09
C VAL A 143 -12.74 -18.24 3.90
N PHE A 144 -11.60 -17.97 4.54
CA PHE A 144 -10.83 -18.98 5.26
C PHE A 144 -11.11 -19.00 6.77
N HIS A 145 -11.88 -18.05 7.28
CA HIS A 145 -12.04 -17.83 8.72
C HIS A 145 -10.66 -17.67 9.38
N LEU A 146 -9.86 -16.74 8.85
CA LEU A 146 -8.60 -16.39 9.48
C LEU A 146 -8.85 -15.63 10.79
N THR A 147 -7.80 -15.50 11.58
CA THR A 147 -7.78 -14.68 12.79
C THR A 147 -8.30 -13.27 12.50
N ARG A 148 -9.06 -12.73 13.46
CA ARG A 148 -9.62 -11.38 13.37
C ARG A 148 -8.50 -10.36 13.17
N LEU A 149 -8.64 -9.52 12.17
CA LEU A 149 -7.62 -8.52 11.87
C LEU A 149 -7.69 -7.38 12.91
N ASN A 150 -6.63 -7.22 13.70
CA ASN A 150 -6.49 -6.10 14.62
C ASN A 150 -5.63 -4.98 14.00
N PRO A 151 -5.75 -3.71 14.48
CA PRO A 151 -4.97 -2.59 13.95
C PRO A 151 -3.46 -2.78 14.06
N ASP A 152 -2.98 -3.43 15.13
CA ASP A 152 -1.56 -3.69 15.38
C ASP A 152 -0.94 -4.71 14.40
N MET A 153 -1.79 -5.48 13.72
CA MET A 153 -1.37 -6.44 12.69
C MET A 153 -1.20 -5.81 11.31
N MET A 154 -1.69 -4.57 11.10
CA MET A 154 -1.71 -3.90 9.80
C MET A 154 -0.61 -2.84 9.68
N TYR A 155 0.38 -3.10 8.84
CA TYR A 155 1.47 -2.17 8.53
C TYR A 155 1.21 -1.44 7.21
N LEU A 156 1.19 -0.11 7.26
CA LEU A 156 0.97 0.74 6.10
C LEU A 156 2.22 1.52 5.72
N HIS A 157 2.71 1.28 4.51
CA HIS A 157 3.79 2.03 3.91
C HIS A 157 3.26 3.37 3.36
N GLN A 158 3.64 4.47 4.00
CA GLN A 158 3.15 5.81 3.67
C GLN A 158 3.54 6.31 2.28
N ASP A 159 4.64 5.79 1.72
CA ASP A 159 5.18 6.20 0.42
C ASP A 159 4.46 5.53 -0.75
N SER A 160 4.03 4.29 -0.56
CA SER A 160 3.55 3.41 -1.62
C SER A 160 2.08 3.02 -1.48
N GLY A 161 1.47 3.24 -0.32
CA GLY A 161 0.14 2.75 0.01
C GLY A 161 0.09 1.23 0.19
N LEU A 162 1.25 0.58 0.32
CA LEU A 162 1.36 -0.86 0.50
C LEU A 162 0.91 -1.22 1.93
N MET A 163 -0.01 -2.16 2.02
CA MET A 163 -0.45 -2.81 3.25
C MET A 163 0.23 -4.18 3.39
N ASN A 164 0.80 -4.42 4.56
CA ASN A 164 1.30 -5.71 4.97
C ASN A 164 0.58 -6.16 6.24
N ILE A 165 0.15 -7.42 6.29
CA ILE A 165 -0.53 -7.99 7.44
C ILE A 165 0.39 -9.04 8.06
N SER A 166 0.71 -8.85 9.34
CA SER A 166 1.38 -9.87 10.13
C SER A 166 0.37 -10.80 10.78
N TYR A 167 0.77 -12.05 11.02
CA TYR A 167 0.00 -13.03 11.80
C TYR A 167 -1.38 -13.38 11.23
N PHE A 168 -1.42 -14.42 10.39
CA PHE A 168 -2.66 -15.09 10.00
C PHE A 168 -2.57 -16.57 10.39
N LYS A 169 -3.60 -17.05 11.09
CA LYS A 169 -3.86 -18.49 11.31
C LYS A 169 -5.33 -18.76 11.06
N PHE A 170 -5.67 -20.00 10.77
CA PHE A 170 -7.06 -20.44 10.76
C PHE A 170 -7.64 -20.35 12.17
N ASP A 171 -8.84 -19.81 12.27
CA ASP A 171 -9.57 -19.70 13.53
C ASP A 171 -10.43 -20.94 13.68
N VAL A 172 -9.94 -21.89 14.47
CA VAL A 172 -10.59 -23.17 14.74
C VAL A 172 -11.13 -23.13 16.16
N ASP A 173 -12.41 -23.43 16.30
CA ASP A 173 -13.06 -23.54 17.61
C ASP A 173 -12.50 -24.75 18.37
N ASP A 174 -11.98 -24.51 19.57
CA ASP A 174 -11.39 -25.54 20.42
C ASP A 174 -12.45 -26.57 20.86
N GLY A 175 -13.73 -26.20 20.95
CA GLY A 175 -14.80 -27.14 21.28
C GLY A 175 -15.07 -28.15 20.16
N THR A 176 -15.51 -27.63 19.01
CA THR A 176 -15.98 -28.42 17.86
C THR A 176 -14.88 -28.92 16.93
N GLY A 177 -13.71 -28.28 16.92
CA GLY A 177 -12.65 -28.55 15.94
C GLY A 177 -13.01 -28.07 14.52
N GLU A 178 -13.99 -27.18 14.41
CA GLU A 178 -14.43 -26.60 13.14
C GLU A 178 -13.97 -25.15 13.01
N LEU A 179 -14.00 -24.60 11.78
CA LEU A 179 -13.71 -23.19 11.57
C LEU A 179 -14.76 -22.32 12.28
N ASP A 180 -14.33 -21.41 13.15
CA ASP A 180 -15.24 -20.56 13.94
C ASP A 180 -16.08 -19.67 13.03
N THR A 181 -17.40 -19.85 13.09
CA THR A 181 -18.39 -19.09 12.29
C THR A 181 -19.08 -18.01 13.12
N THR A 182 -18.83 -17.95 14.43
CA THR A 182 -19.56 -17.09 15.38
C THR A 182 -18.95 -15.69 15.46
N ARG A 183 -19.20 -14.88 14.43
CA ARG A 183 -18.65 -13.52 14.34
C ARG A 183 -19.74 -12.48 14.09
N PRO A 184 -19.82 -11.41 14.93
CA PRO A 184 -20.74 -10.29 14.69
C PRO A 184 -20.49 -9.57 13.36
N VAL A 185 -19.22 -9.42 12.99
CA VAL A 185 -18.81 -8.84 11.69
C VAL A 185 -18.04 -9.87 10.86
N PRO A 186 -18.22 -9.90 9.53
CA PRO A 186 -17.57 -10.89 8.68
C PRO A 186 -16.07 -10.65 8.44
N PHE A 187 -15.62 -9.39 8.54
CA PHE A 187 -14.22 -8.97 8.36
C PHE A 187 -14.03 -7.54 8.90
N ARG A 188 -12.78 -7.10 9.06
CA ARG A 188 -12.48 -5.72 9.49
C ARG A 188 -12.81 -4.68 8.41
N LEU A 189 -13.88 -3.93 8.62
CA LEU A 189 -14.22 -2.74 7.85
C LEU A 189 -14.84 -1.69 8.79
N THR A 190 -13.97 -0.99 9.52
CA THR A 190 -14.35 -0.03 10.59
C THR A 190 -14.58 1.38 10.05
N PRO A 191 -15.19 2.28 10.83
CA PRO A 191 -15.54 3.63 10.39
C PRO A 191 -14.35 4.44 9.82
N ASN A 192 -13.14 4.39 10.41
CA ASN A 192 -12.03 5.18 9.86
C ASN A 192 -11.48 4.59 8.55
N ILE A 193 -11.53 3.26 8.40
CA ILE A 193 -11.16 2.61 7.14
C ILE A 193 -12.15 3.02 6.05
N ILE A 194 -13.45 3.05 6.36
CA ILE A 194 -14.50 3.47 5.42
C ILE A 194 -14.33 4.94 5.04
N GLU A 195 -14.08 5.81 6.03
CA GLU A 195 -13.84 7.23 5.79
C GLU A 195 -12.62 7.44 4.88
N PHE A 196 -11.54 6.68 5.12
CA PHE A 196 -10.34 6.74 4.29
C PHE A 196 -10.59 6.31 2.83
N LEU A 197 -11.33 5.19 2.66
CA LEU A 197 -11.67 4.60 1.37
C LEU A 197 -12.75 5.38 0.62
N SER A 198 -13.60 6.11 1.33
CA SER A 198 -14.88 6.67 0.88
C SER A 198 -15.91 5.61 0.44
N SER A 199 -17.17 6.01 0.34
CA SER A 199 -18.26 5.16 -0.16
C SER A 199 -18.00 4.62 -1.56
N ILE A 200 -17.33 5.39 -2.42
CA ILE A 200 -16.94 4.99 -3.78
C ILE A 200 -15.89 3.87 -3.73
N GLY A 201 -14.91 3.97 -2.83
CA GLY A 201 -13.86 2.96 -2.65
C GLY A 201 -14.43 1.62 -2.16
N VAL A 202 -15.38 1.68 -1.22
CA VAL A 202 -16.03 0.52 -0.60
C VAL A 202 -16.99 -0.17 -1.58
N ASN A 203 -17.92 0.57 -2.18
CA ASN A 203 -18.94 -0.01 -3.07
C ASN A 203 -18.39 -0.32 -4.48
N GLY A 204 -17.29 0.32 -4.88
CA GLY A 204 -16.63 0.08 -6.16
C GLY A 204 -15.44 -0.88 -6.02
N PRO A 205 -14.19 -0.37 -5.98
CA PRO A 205 -12.99 -1.20 -6.04
C PRO A 205 -12.88 -2.30 -4.98
N LEU A 206 -13.25 -2.06 -3.72
CA LEU A 206 -13.18 -3.07 -2.66
C LEU A 206 -14.10 -4.25 -2.99
N THR A 207 -15.40 -3.97 -3.19
CA THR A 207 -16.41 -4.98 -3.51
C THR A 207 -16.10 -5.72 -4.81
N ALA A 208 -15.75 -4.99 -5.88
CA ALA A 208 -15.43 -5.58 -7.18
C ALA A 208 -14.22 -6.52 -7.11
N SER A 209 -13.19 -6.15 -6.33
CA SER A 209 -11.99 -6.97 -6.17
C SER A 209 -12.28 -8.26 -5.41
N MET A 210 -13.07 -8.21 -4.33
CA MET A 210 -13.47 -9.41 -3.60
C MET A 210 -14.24 -10.40 -4.49
N ILE A 211 -15.17 -9.91 -5.31
CA ILE A 211 -15.94 -10.74 -6.26
C ILE A 211 -15.02 -11.32 -7.34
N ALA A 212 -14.13 -10.51 -7.92
CA ALA A 212 -13.17 -10.97 -8.92
C ALA A 212 -12.25 -12.06 -8.36
N THR A 213 -11.73 -11.87 -7.14
CA THR A 213 -10.91 -12.88 -6.44
C THR A 213 -11.70 -14.15 -6.18
N ALA A 214 -12.94 -14.07 -5.73
CA ALA A 214 -13.79 -15.24 -5.53
C ALA A 214 -13.95 -16.05 -6.84
N ARG A 215 -14.23 -15.37 -7.95
CA ARG A 215 -14.36 -16.00 -9.28
C ARG A 215 -13.07 -16.66 -9.74
N CYS A 216 -11.92 -16.03 -9.49
CA CYS A 216 -10.62 -16.63 -9.77
C CYS A 216 -10.41 -17.92 -8.96
N PHE A 217 -10.82 -17.95 -7.68
CA PHE A 217 -10.63 -19.12 -6.81
C PHE A 217 -11.58 -20.28 -7.16
N VAL A 218 -12.79 -19.97 -7.63
CA VAL A 218 -13.77 -20.96 -8.14
C VAL A 218 -13.36 -21.51 -9.51
N TYR A 219 -12.52 -20.78 -10.26
CA TYR A 219 -12.12 -21.19 -11.59
C TYR A 219 -11.40 -22.56 -11.58
N PRO A 220 -11.88 -23.58 -12.34
CA PRO A 220 -11.46 -24.97 -12.18
C PRO A 220 -9.95 -25.22 -12.34
N ASN A 221 -9.26 -24.41 -13.16
CA ASN A 221 -7.86 -24.64 -13.49
C ASN A 221 -6.89 -24.46 -12.31
N PHE A 222 -7.27 -23.69 -11.28
CA PHE A 222 -6.37 -23.41 -10.15
C PHE A 222 -6.40 -24.49 -9.06
N LYS A 223 -7.37 -25.43 -9.09
CA LYS A 223 -7.49 -26.55 -8.14
C LYS A 223 -7.31 -26.13 -6.66
N VAL A 224 -7.81 -24.96 -6.28
CA VAL A 224 -7.57 -24.35 -4.95
C VAL A 224 -7.98 -25.28 -3.81
N LEU A 225 -9.11 -25.97 -3.93
CA LEU A 225 -9.58 -26.92 -2.91
C LEU A 225 -8.59 -28.07 -2.67
N SER A 226 -7.86 -28.50 -3.71
CA SER A 226 -6.83 -29.54 -3.58
C SER A 226 -5.59 -29.02 -2.83
N ILE A 227 -5.27 -27.74 -2.97
CA ILE A 227 -4.17 -27.08 -2.24
C ILE A 227 -4.56 -26.87 -0.77
N LEU A 228 -5.82 -26.55 -0.49
CA LEU A 228 -6.32 -26.32 0.87
C LEU A 228 -6.37 -27.59 1.72
N LYS A 229 -6.65 -28.76 1.12
CA LYS A 229 -6.75 -30.03 1.84
C LYS A 229 -5.52 -30.36 2.73
N PRO A 230 -4.27 -30.35 2.22
CA PRO A 230 -3.11 -30.62 3.05
C PRO A 230 -2.88 -29.54 4.11
N ILE A 231 -3.07 -28.25 3.78
CA ILE A 231 -2.88 -27.15 4.75
C ILE A 231 -3.87 -27.27 5.91
N LEU A 232 -5.16 -27.50 5.61
CA LEU A 232 -6.18 -27.69 6.63
C LEU A 232 -5.96 -28.97 7.44
N ARG A 233 -5.41 -30.02 6.83
CA ARG A 233 -5.06 -31.25 7.57
C ARG A 233 -4.06 -30.96 8.68
N ASP A 234 -3.00 -30.21 8.38
CA ASP A 234 -1.96 -29.87 9.35
C ASP A 234 -2.53 -29.02 10.50
N GLU A 235 -3.39 -28.06 10.18
CA GLU A 235 -4.10 -27.23 11.17
C GLU A 235 -5.04 -28.03 12.07
N MET A 236 -5.80 -28.98 11.51
CA MET A 236 -6.72 -29.84 12.28
C MET A 236 -5.95 -30.81 13.19
N ILE A 237 -4.77 -31.27 12.78
CA ILE A 237 -3.86 -32.06 13.63
C ILE A 237 -3.36 -31.20 14.79
N LEU A 238 -2.90 -29.98 14.51
CA LEU A 238 -2.40 -29.04 15.52
C LEU A 238 -3.49 -28.64 16.54
N SER A 239 -4.71 -28.39 16.08
CA SER A 239 -5.86 -28.08 16.95
C SER A 239 -6.16 -29.24 17.91
N ARG A 240 -6.13 -30.49 17.43
CA ARG A 240 -6.31 -31.68 18.29
C ARG A 240 -5.20 -31.84 19.32
N ALA A 241 -3.94 -31.63 18.94
CA ALA A 241 -2.81 -31.79 19.85
C ALA A 241 -2.86 -30.81 21.05
N LYS A 242 -3.63 -29.73 20.96
CA LYS A 242 -3.85 -28.79 22.08
C LYS A 242 -4.85 -29.30 23.11
N LYS A 243 -5.70 -30.28 22.76
CA LYS A 243 -6.61 -30.89 23.74
C LYS A 243 -5.81 -31.87 24.61
N PRO A 244 -5.72 -31.68 25.93
CA PRO A 244 -5.23 -32.73 26.81
C PRO A 244 -6.11 -33.97 26.64
N GLU A 245 -5.50 -35.16 26.67
CA GLU A 245 -6.22 -36.43 26.61
C GLU A 245 -7.16 -36.55 27.82
N ASP A 246 -8.41 -36.10 27.68
CA ASP A 246 -9.42 -36.37 28.69
C ASP A 246 -9.84 -37.85 28.58
N VAL A 247 -9.33 -38.60 29.56
CA VAL A 247 -9.70 -39.96 29.91
C VAL A 247 -11.21 -40.01 30.17
N THR A 248 -12.00 -40.56 29.25
CA THR A 248 -13.19 -41.35 29.62
C THR A 248 -13.61 -42.28 28.50
N GLY A 249 -13.75 -43.55 28.85
CA GLY A 249 -14.30 -44.58 27.99
C GLY A 249 -15.81 -44.45 27.84
N THR A 250 -16.31 -44.79 26.66
CA THR A 250 -17.58 -45.50 26.49
C THR A 250 -17.61 -46.11 25.09
N ASN A 251 -18.17 -47.30 25.00
CA ASN A 251 -18.22 -48.17 23.83
C ASN A 251 -19.15 -47.60 22.74
N GLN A 252 -18.58 -46.87 21.80
CA GLN A 252 -19.09 -46.74 20.43
C GLN A 252 -17.93 -47.07 19.50
N GLU A 253 -18.19 -47.66 18.32
CA GLU A 253 -17.18 -47.92 17.30
C GLU A 253 -16.40 -46.62 17.03
N LYS A 254 -15.23 -46.48 17.67
CA LYS A 254 -14.43 -45.27 17.57
C LYS A 254 -13.82 -45.25 16.18
N MET A 255 -14.46 -44.48 15.30
CA MET A 255 -13.91 -44.04 14.02
C MET A 255 -12.43 -43.66 14.26
N THR A 256 -11.53 -44.21 13.44
CA THR A 256 -10.08 -44.01 13.70
C THR A 256 -9.73 -42.53 13.67
N ASP A 257 -8.74 -42.12 14.44
CA ASP A 257 -8.32 -40.71 14.51
C ASP A 257 -8.01 -40.11 13.13
N ALA A 258 -7.48 -40.94 12.23
CA ALA A 258 -7.24 -40.58 10.84
C ALA A 258 -8.54 -40.28 10.08
N GLU A 259 -9.57 -41.10 10.23
CA GLU A 259 -10.89 -40.89 9.60
C GLU A 259 -11.57 -39.62 10.14
N GLN A 260 -11.42 -39.35 11.44
CA GLN A 260 -11.97 -38.15 12.07
C GLN A 260 -11.32 -36.88 11.51
N ILE A 261 -9.99 -36.87 11.35
CA ILE A 261 -9.27 -35.76 10.72
C ILE A 261 -9.69 -35.57 9.27
N ILE A 262 -9.82 -36.66 8.50
CA ILE A 262 -10.28 -36.59 7.10
C ILE A 262 -11.68 -35.96 7.02
N ASN A 263 -12.59 -36.33 7.93
CA ASN A 263 -13.93 -35.77 7.98
C ASN A 263 -13.93 -34.27 8.33
N MET A 264 -13.13 -33.85 9.31
CA MET A 264 -12.97 -32.42 9.66
C MET A 264 -12.44 -31.60 8.47
N VAL A 265 -11.41 -32.11 7.78
CA VAL A 265 -10.84 -31.47 6.59
C VAL A 265 -11.87 -31.38 5.47
N ASN A 266 -12.60 -32.46 5.18
CA ASN A 266 -13.64 -32.45 4.15
C ASN A 266 -14.77 -31.46 4.47
N LYS A 267 -15.17 -31.36 5.74
CA LYS A 267 -16.17 -30.39 6.20
C LYS A 267 -15.68 -28.95 6.07
N ALA A 268 -14.44 -28.66 6.48
CA ALA A 268 -13.82 -27.35 6.34
C ALA A 268 -13.70 -26.92 4.86
N VAL A 269 -13.22 -27.82 3.99
CA VAL A 269 -13.10 -27.58 2.54
C VAL A 269 -14.47 -27.33 1.90
N SER A 270 -15.49 -28.11 2.30
CA SER A 270 -16.86 -27.92 1.80
C SER A 270 -17.43 -26.56 2.24
N SER A 271 -17.18 -26.17 3.49
CA SER A 271 -17.58 -24.87 4.05
C SER A 271 -16.92 -23.70 3.31
N ILE A 272 -15.60 -23.78 3.06
CA ILE A 272 -14.85 -22.79 2.28
C ILE A 272 -15.36 -22.73 0.84
N SER A 273 -15.59 -23.88 0.21
CA SER A 273 -16.13 -23.97 -1.15
C SER A 273 -17.50 -23.30 -1.26
N ASN A 274 -18.39 -23.53 -0.30
CA ASN A 274 -19.71 -22.88 -0.28
C ASN A 274 -19.59 -21.35 -0.16
N ARG A 275 -18.71 -20.86 0.71
CA ARG A 275 -18.44 -19.41 0.81
C ARG A 275 -17.90 -18.85 -0.50
N LEU A 276 -16.89 -19.49 -1.10
CA LEU A 276 -16.31 -19.06 -2.39
C LEU A 276 -17.36 -18.95 -3.49
N ASN A 277 -18.19 -19.99 -3.66
CA ASN A 277 -19.25 -19.99 -4.66
C ASN A 277 -20.29 -18.89 -4.38
N SER A 278 -20.65 -18.67 -3.11
CA SER A 278 -21.59 -17.61 -2.73
C SER A 278 -21.07 -16.20 -3.02
N LEU A 279 -19.76 -15.98 -2.95
CA LEU A 279 -19.15 -14.68 -3.28
C LEU A 279 -18.94 -14.50 -4.79
N ALA A 280 -18.74 -15.59 -5.52
CA ALA A 280 -18.48 -15.56 -6.97
C ALA A 280 -19.76 -15.29 -7.78
N GLN A 281 -20.92 -15.69 -7.25
CA GLN A 281 -22.22 -15.40 -7.85
C GLN A 281 -22.52 -13.89 -7.76
N PHE A 282 -22.83 -13.29 -8.89
CA PHE A 282 -23.09 -11.87 -9.01
C PHE A 282 -24.17 -11.65 -10.07
N ASP A 283 -25.39 -11.38 -9.61
CA ASP A 283 -26.59 -11.18 -10.43
C ASP A 283 -26.90 -9.68 -10.56
N GLY A 284 -25.99 -8.92 -11.16
CA GLY A 284 -26.21 -7.52 -11.49
C GLY A 284 -26.01 -6.56 -10.32
N ILE A 285 -27.08 -6.05 -9.71
CA ILE A 285 -27.02 -4.97 -8.71
C ILE A 285 -26.71 -5.51 -7.31
N ASP A 286 -27.19 -6.71 -7.00
CA ASP A 286 -27.04 -7.30 -5.68
C ASP A 286 -25.93 -8.36 -5.66
N SER A 287 -25.08 -8.28 -4.63
CA SER A 287 -24.00 -9.24 -4.42
C SER A 287 -23.92 -9.64 -2.96
N LYS A 288 -23.55 -10.90 -2.70
CA LYS A 288 -23.30 -11.37 -1.34
C LYS A 288 -22.21 -10.55 -0.65
N VAL A 289 -21.19 -10.13 -1.41
CA VAL A 289 -20.13 -9.23 -0.93
C VAL A 289 -20.72 -7.90 -0.44
N GLY A 290 -21.62 -7.27 -1.19
CA GLY A 290 -22.28 -6.03 -0.77
C GLY A 290 -23.08 -6.19 0.53
N THR A 291 -23.76 -7.34 0.71
CA THR A 291 -24.43 -7.65 1.99
C THR A 291 -23.45 -7.79 3.14
N LEU A 292 -22.29 -8.44 2.91
CA LEU A 292 -21.25 -8.59 3.93
C LEU A 292 -20.58 -7.26 4.28
N VAL A 293 -20.36 -6.39 3.29
CA VAL A 293 -19.87 -5.02 3.51
C VAL A 293 -20.84 -4.23 4.37
N ALA A 294 -22.15 -4.31 4.09
CA ALA A 294 -23.17 -3.67 4.91
C ALA A 294 -23.20 -4.24 6.34
N ALA A 295 -23.04 -5.56 6.50
CA ALA A 295 -22.96 -6.20 7.81
C ALA A 295 -21.69 -5.80 8.59
N ALA A 296 -20.54 -5.65 7.93
CA ALA A 296 -19.29 -5.21 8.54
C ALA A 296 -19.33 -3.75 8.99
N ASN A 297 -20.04 -2.90 8.24
CA ASN A 297 -20.24 -1.48 8.56
C ASN A 297 -21.44 -1.23 9.51
N SER A 298 -22.17 -2.26 9.94
CA SER A 298 -23.32 -2.06 10.81
C SER A 298 -22.88 -1.70 12.22
N ASN A 299 -23.33 -0.55 12.73
CA ASN A 299 -23.08 -0.13 14.11
C ASN A 299 -23.57 -1.18 15.13
N ASP A 300 -24.70 -1.86 14.83
CA ASP A 300 -25.26 -2.91 15.70
C ASP A 300 -24.39 -4.17 15.76
N ASN A 301 -23.63 -4.43 14.70
CA ASN A 301 -22.69 -5.56 14.67
C ASN A 301 -21.35 -5.17 15.29
N LEU A 302 -20.86 -3.95 14.99
CA LEU A 302 -19.62 -3.41 15.53
C LEU A 302 -19.67 -3.25 17.05
N CYS A 303 -20.80 -2.87 17.63
CA CYS A 303 -20.94 -2.72 19.09
C CYS A 303 -20.93 -4.05 19.86
N ARG A 304 -21.15 -5.18 19.17
CA ARG A 304 -21.06 -6.54 19.73
C ARG A 304 -19.65 -7.11 19.67
N MET A 305 -18.71 -6.40 19.04
CA MET A 305 -17.31 -6.83 18.98
C MET A 305 -16.61 -6.55 20.31
N ASP A 306 -15.60 -7.39 20.60
CA ASP A 306 -14.72 -7.19 21.74
C ASP A 306 -14.04 -5.81 21.66
N PRO A 307 -14.03 -5.00 22.74
CA PRO A 307 -13.33 -3.72 22.77
C PRO A 307 -11.84 -3.80 22.38
N ALA A 308 -11.15 -4.92 22.65
CA ALA A 308 -9.76 -5.14 22.26
C ALA A 308 -9.57 -5.22 20.73
N TRP A 309 -10.63 -5.50 19.97
CA TRP A 309 -10.62 -5.45 18.51
C TRP A 309 -10.69 -4.00 17.96
N HIS A 310 -10.95 -3.02 18.83
CA HIS A 310 -11.08 -1.60 18.50
C HIS A 310 -12.07 -1.34 17.36
N PRO A 311 -13.37 -1.66 17.52
CA PRO A 311 -14.38 -1.50 16.47
C PRO A 311 -14.62 -0.05 16.00
N TRP A 312 -14.23 0.93 16.81
CA TRP A 312 -14.29 2.36 16.47
C TRP A 312 -13.11 2.85 15.64
N LEU A 313 -12.03 2.06 15.51
CA LEU A 313 -10.82 2.39 14.75
C LEU A 313 -10.90 1.84 13.33
#